data_AF-A0A397W706-F1
#
_entry.id   AF-A0A397W706-F1
#
_cell.length_a   1.000
_cell.length_b   1.000
_cell.length_c   1.000
_cell.angle_alpha   90.00
_cell.angle_beta   90.00
_cell.angle_gamma   90.00
#
_symmetry.space_group_name_H-M   'P 1'
#
loop_
_entity.id
_entity.type
_entity.pdbx_description
1 polymer ?
#
loop_
_entity_poly.entity_id
_entity_poly.type
_entity_poly.pdbx_seq_one_letter_code
_entity_poly.pdbx_strand_id
1 'polypeptide(L)'
;MGHTEGINCLGYCYEYGIGIEKDENKAFTYYKKSADANNSNGMYQVGYCYYLGIGVEIDKHKAFTYYLKSAEAGNSMGIWKTAICYLYGIGVEKTETKFAEWMNNP
;
A
#
# COMPACT_ATOMS: atom_id res chain seq x y z
N MET A 1 -6.33 -7.15 -18.63
CA MET A 1 -5.21 -7.42 -17.72
C MET A 1 -4.00 -6.48 -17.90
N GLY A 2 -3.80 -5.78 -19.02
CA GLY A 2 -2.59 -4.94 -19.21
C GLY A 2 -2.63 -3.47 -18.72
N HIS A 3 -3.78 -2.94 -18.30
CA HIS A 3 -3.91 -1.50 -18.03
C HIS A 3 -3.49 -1.09 -16.59
N THR A 4 -3.53 -2.02 -15.63
CA THR A 4 -3.28 -1.73 -14.21
C THR A 4 -1.80 -1.76 -13.84
N GLU A 5 -0.99 -2.60 -14.49
CA GLU A 5 0.47 -2.61 -14.30
C GLU A 5 1.11 -1.30 -14.79
N GLY A 6 0.69 -0.78 -15.96
CA GLY A 6 1.18 0.48 -16.49
C GLY A 6 0.85 1.70 -15.59
N ILE A 7 -0.29 1.68 -14.89
CA ILE A 7 -0.67 2.74 -13.95
C ILE A 7 0.25 2.77 -12.72
N ASN A 8 0.63 1.59 -12.18
CA ASN A 8 1.60 1.53 -11.08
C ASN A 8 2.98 2.02 -11.50
N CYS A 9 3.44 1.66 -12.70
CA CYS A 9 4.73 2.13 -13.22
C CYS A 9 4.78 3.66 -13.35
N LEU A 10 3.68 4.30 -13.76
CA LEU A 10 3.64 5.77 -13.87
C LEU A 10 3.66 6.45 -12.49
N GLY A 11 2.95 5.89 -11.50
CA GLY A 11 3.07 6.34 -10.11
C GLY A 11 4.52 6.27 -9.61
N TYR A 12 5.22 5.18 -9.91
CA TYR A 12 6.61 4.98 -9.56
C TYR A 12 7.55 5.97 -10.26
N CYS A 13 7.33 6.25 -11.55
CA CYS A 13 8.11 7.25 -12.26
C CYS A 13 7.96 8.65 -11.65
N TYR A 14 6.74 9.04 -11.24
CA TYR A 14 6.51 10.31 -10.55
C TYR A 14 7.13 10.32 -9.13
N GLU A 15 7.10 9.21 -8.40
CA GLU A 15 7.70 9.13 -7.06
C GLU A 15 9.23 9.34 -7.09
N TYR A 16 9.91 8.74 -8.07
CA TYR A 16 11.37 8.72 -8.17
C TYR A 16 11.96 9.65 -9.25
N GLY A 17 11.13 10.31 -10.04
CA GLY A 17 11.57 11.18 -11.13
C GLY A 17 12.22 10.44 -12.31
N ILE A 18 11.75 9.24 -12.64
CA ILE A 18 12.33 8.40 -13.71
C ILE A 18 11.76 8.84 -15.06
N GLY A 19 12.55 9.59 -15.83
CA GLY A 19 12.17 10.09 -17.16
C GLY A 19 11.07 11.17 -17.14
N ILE A 20 10.61 11.58 -15.96
CA ILE A 20 9.62 12.63 -15.71
C ILE A 20 10.08 13.41 -14.46
N GLU A 21 9.67 14.67 -14.32
CA GLU A 21 9.89 15.42 -13.08
C GLU A 21 9.22 14.72 -11.88
N LYS A 22 9.94 14.62 -10.77
CA LYS A 22 9.43 14.02 -9.53
C LYS A 22 8.23 14.83 -9.02
N ASP A 23 7.14 14.15 -8.72
CA ASP A 23 5.90 14.73 -8.19
C ASP A 23 5.15 13.70 -7.33
N GLU A 24 5.32 13.78 -6.02
CA GLU A 24 4.75 12.81 -5.09
C GLU A 24 3.21 12.86 -5.05
N ASN A 25 2.60 14.04 -5.27
CA ASN A 25 1.14 14.19 -5.33
C ASN A 25 0.56 13.45 -6.55
N LYS A 26 1.23 13.55 -7.69
CA LYS A 26 0.86 12.75 -8.88
C LYS A 26 1.12 11.27 -8.65
N ALA A 27 2.23 10.89 -8.02
CA ALA A 27 2.51 9.50 -7.68
C ALA A 27 1.36 8.88 -6.87
N PHE A 28 0.96 9.54 -5.79
CA PHE A 28 -0.17 9.13 -4.96
C PHE A 28 -1.47 9.00 -5.77
N THR A 29 -1.75 9.97 -6.64
CA THR A 29 -2.94 9.94 -7.51
C THR A 29 -2.97 8.71 -8.42
N TYR A 30 -1.84 8.32 -9.02
CA TYR A 30 -1.77 7.14 -9.88
C TYR A 30 -1.88 5.84 -9.09
N TYR A 31 -1.19 5.73 -7.94
CA TYR A 31 -1.37 4.57 -7.05
C TYR A 31 -2.82 4.41 -6.59
N LYS A 32 -3.49 5.53 -6.29
CA LYS A 32 -4.89 5.52 -5.89
C LYS A 32 -5.81 5.02 -7.01
N LYS A 33 -5.60 5.48 -8.25
CA LYS A 33 -6.32 4.96 -9.44
C LYS A 33 -6.11 3.45 -9.63
N SER A 34 -4.90 2.96 -9.39
CA SER A 34 -4.59 1.53 -9.45
C SER A 34 -5.34 0.74 -8.36
N ALA A 35 -5.32 1.24 -7.12
CA ALA A 35 -6.06 0.64 -6.01
C ALA A 35 -7.57 0.60 -6.26
N ASP A 36 -8.13 1.68 -6.82
CA ASP A 36 -9.56 1.79 -7.15
C ASP A 36 -9.98 0.87 -8.30
N ALA A 37 -9.02 0.44 -9.14
CA ALA A 37 -9.20 -0.62 -10.14
C ALA A 37 -9.02 -2.04 -9.57
N ASN A 38 -9.13 -2.21 -8.25
CA ASN A 38 -8.92 -3.45 -7.51
C ASN A 38 -7.53 -4.09 -7.69
N ASN A 39 -6.51 -3.30 -8.05
CA ASN A 39 -5.15 -3.80 -8.15
C ASN A 39 -4.51 -3.89 -6.76
N SER A 40 -4.13 -5.10 -6.35
CA SER A 40 -3.61 -5.34 -5.00
C SER A 40 -2.24 -4.68 -4.75
N ASN A 41 -1.39 -4.55 -5.78
CA ASN A 41 -0.15 -3.76 -5.69
C ASN A 41 -0.45 -2.26 -5.54
N GLY A 42 -1.47 -1.75 -6.24
CA GLY A 42 -1.94 -0.37 -6.09
C GLY A 42 -2.41 -0.09 -4.65
N MET A 43 -3.20 -1.01 -4.08
CA MET A 43 -3.62 -0.92 -2.68
C MET A 43 -2.42 -0.88 -1.73
N TYR A 44 -1.42 -1.75 -1.94
CA TYR A 44 -0.18 -1.72 -1.17
C TYR A 44 0.54 -0.37 -1.26
N GLN A 45 0.70 0.17 -2.47
CA GLN A 45 1.38 1.45 -2.68
C GLN A 45 0.64 2.61 -2.02
N VAL A 46 -0.70 2.62 -2.06
CA VAL A 46 -1.49 3.64 -1.33
C VAL A 46 -1.27 3.52 0.18
N GLY A 47 -1.22 2.30 0.71
CA GLY A 47 -0.88 2.06 2.12
C GLY A 47 0.52 2.59 2.47
N TYR A 48 1.48 2.39 1.57
CA TYR A 48 2.84 2.90 1.71
C TYR A 48 2.92 4.42 1.69
N CYS A 49 2.17 5.08 0.80
CA CYS A 49 2.07 6.54 0.75
C CYS A 49 1.52 7.12 2.06
N TYR A 50 0.44 6.57 2.62
CA TYR A 50 -0.09 7.01 3.91
C TYR A 50 0.87 6.73 5.09
N TYR A 51 1.71 5.70 4.98
CA TYR A 51 2.68 5.36 6.02
C TYR A 51 3.87 6.34 6.04
N LEU A 52 4.39 6.73 4.87
CA LEU A 52 5.56 7.61 4.74
C LEU A 52 5.24 9.08 4.47
N GLY A 53 4.00 9.41 4.11
CA GLY A 53 3.60 10.76 3.74
C GLY A 53 3.95 11.15 2.31
N ILE A 54 3.94 10.19 1.37
CA ILE A 54 4.28 10.44 -0.05
C ILE A 54 3.05 11.00 -0.76
N GLY A 55 3.05 12.30 -1.05
CA GLY A 55 1.96 12.98 -1.76
C GLY A 55 0.63 13.05 -1.00
N VAL A 56 0.65 12.70 0.28
CA VAL A 56 -0.50 12.72 1.20
C VAL A 56 -0.01 12.85 2.63
N GLU A 57 -0.82 13.41 3.53
CA GLU A 57 -0.47 13.43 4.95
C GLU A 57 -0.36 12.01 5.54
N ILE A 58 0.55 11.85 6.51
CA ILE A 58 0.74 10.58 7.20
C ILE A 58 -0.54 10.22 7.97
N ASP A 59 -1.06 9.03 7.70
CA ASP A 59 -2.23 8.48 8.37
C ASP A 59 -2.04 6.98 8.53
N LYS A 60 -1.52 6.56 9.69
CA LYS A 60 -1.21 5.15 9.96
C LYS A 60 -2.45 4.27 9.93
N HIS A 61 -3.62 4.80 10.30
CA HIS A 61 -4.86 4.03 10.29
C HIS A 61 -5.32 3.75 8.86
N LYS A 62 -5.25 4.76 7.98
CA LYS A 62 -5.48 4.54 6.54
C LYS A 62 -4.42 3.63 5.93
N ALA A 63 -3.15 3.79 6.28
CA ALA A 63 -2.09 2.91 5.82
C ALA A 63 -2.41 1.43 6.11
N PHE A 64 -2.76 1.11 7.36
CA PHE A 64 -3.20 -0.22 7.76
C PHE A 64 -4.41 -0.69 6.95
N THR A 65 -5.43 0.15 6.81
CA THR A 65 -6.64 -0.19 6.05
C THR A 65 -6.33 -0.60 4.60
N TYR A 66 -5.38 0.07 3.94
CA TYR A 66 -4.97 -0.28 2.58
C TYR A 66 -4.08 -1.51 2.51
N TYR A 67 -3.18 -1.71 3.48
CA TYR A 67 -2.41 -2.95 3.58
C TYR A 67 -3.30 -4.16 3.78
N LEU A 68 -4.33 -4.05 4.64
CA LEU A 68 -5.30 -5.10 4.87
C LEU A 68 -6.07 -5.46 3.58
N LYS A 69 -6.58 -4.46 2.85
CA LYS A 69 -7.24 -4.69 1.56
C LYS A 69 -6.32 -5.37 0.54
N SER A 70 -5.05 -4.95 0.50
CA SER A 70 -4.04 -5.57 -0.37
C SER A 70 -3.82 -7.04 0.01
N ALA A 71 -3.73 -7.33 1.31
CA ALA A 71 -3.56 -8.68 1.85
C ALA A 71 -4.76 -9.59 1.53
N GLU A 72 -5.98 -9.10 1.76
CA GLU A 72 -7.23 -9.79 1.43
C GLU A 72 -7.37 -10.06 -0.08
N ALA A 73 -6.74 -9.24 -0.92
CA ALA A 73 -6.62 -9.44 -2.36
C ALA A 73 -5.45 -10.37 -2.77
N GLY A 74 -4.84 -11.08 -1.83
CA GLY A 74 -3.78 -12.08 -2.07
C GLY A 74 -2.39 -11.48 -2.33
N ASN A 75 -2.14 -10.22 -1.98
CA ASN A 75 -0.82 -9.62 -2.16
C ASN A 75 0.12 -9.99 -1.01
N SER A 76 1.22 -10.66 -1.32
CA SER A 76 2.20 -11.10 -0.30
C SER A 76 2.83 -9.93 0.47
N MET A 77 3.06 -8.77 -0.17
CA MET A 77 3.57 -7.58 0.52
C MET A 77 2.49 -6.96 1.41
N GLY A 78 1.23 -6.98 0.97
CA GLY A 78 0.07 -6.61 1.78
C GLY A 78 -0.08 -7.48 3.03
N ILE A 79 0.01 -8.80 2.88
CA ILE A 79 -0.03 -9.79 3.98
C ILE A 79 1.08 -9.48 4.99
N TRP A 80 2.33 -9.36 4.52
CA TRP A 80 3.46 -9.07 5.39
C TRP A 80 3.32 -7.74 6.12
N LYS A 81 2.92 -6.66 5.42
CA LYS A 81 2.70 -5.35 6.06
C LYS A 81 1.56 -5.38 7.07
N THR A 82 0.48 -6.11 6.79
CA THR A 82 -0.66 -6.27 7.71
C THR A 82 -0.21 -6.97 8.99
N ALA A 83 0.56 -8.05 8.88
CA ALA A 83 1.14 -8.75 10.03
C ALA A 83 2.03 -7.82 10.85
N ILE A 84 2.93 -7.06 10.21
CA ILE A 84 3.80 -6.07 10.87
C ILE A 84 2.97 -4.98 11.57
N CYS A 85 1.86 -4.53 10.98
CA CYS A 85 0.98 -3.55 11.63
C CYS A 85 0.39 -4.10 12.93
N TYR A 86 -0.05 -5.36 12.95
CA TYR A 86 -0.52 -6.01 14.19
C TYR A 86 0.61 -6.23 15.20
N LEU A 87 1.81 -6.58 14.76
CA LEU A 87 2.95 -6.81 15.66
C LEU A 87 3.39 -5.54 16.40
N TYR A 88 3.35 -4.39 15.73
CA TYR A 88 3.85 -3.12 16.26
C TYR A 88 2.75 -2.10 16.61
N GLY A 89 1.48 -2.42 16.38
CA GLY A 89 0.36 -1.50 16.60
C GLY A 89 0.36 -0.29 15.65
N ILE A 90 0.72 -0.48 14.39
CA ILE A 90 0.77 0.60 13.40
C ILE A 90 -0.63 0.80 12.81
N GLY A 91 -1.34 1.82 13.30
CA GLY A 91 -2.67 2.17 12.78
C GLY A 91 -3.79 1.19 13.19
N VAL A 92 -3.47 0.23 14.03
CA VAL A 92 -4.35 -0.78 14.60
C VAL A 92 -3.84 -1.12 16.00
N GLU A 93 -4.69 -1.67 16.86
CA GLU A 93 -4.24 -2.19 18.16
C GLU A 93 -3.20 -3.30 17.96
N LYS A 94 -2.14 -3.27 18.78
CA LYS A 94 -1.11 -4.32 18.76
C LYS A 94 -1.75 -5.64 19.16
N THR A 95 -1.57 -6.69 18.37
CA THR A 95 -2.09 -8.03 18.68
C THR A 95 -1.16 -9.13 18.14
N GLU A 96 -0.54 -9.88 19.05
CA GLU A 96 0.38 -10.96 18.69
C GLU A 96 -0.36 -12.18 18.09
N THR A 97 -1.61 -12.42 18.51
CA THR A 97 -2.44 -13.49 17.92
C THR A 97 -2.75 -13.22 16.45
N LYS A 98 -3.18 -12.01 16.11
CA LYS A 98 -3.44 -11.63 14.71
C LYS A 98 -2.17 -11.61 13.85
N PHE A 99 -1.03 -11.23 14.40
CA PHE A 99 0.25 -11.41 13.70
C PHE A 99 0.49 -12.88 13.33
N ALA A 100 0.33 -13.80 14.29
CA ALA A 100 0.52 -15.23 14.05
C ALA A 100 -0.51 -15.78 13.04
N GLU A 101 -1.76 -15.33 13.08
CA GLU A 101 -2.80 -15.71 12.11
C GLU A 101 -2.40 -15.34 10.67
N TRP A 102 -1.99 -14.09 10.45
CA TRP A 102 -1.60 -13.62 9.10
C TRP A 102 -0.29 -14.25 8.59
N MET A 103 0.63 -14.64 9.48
CA MET A 103 1.87 -15.30 9.08
C MET A 103 1.71 -16.80 8.78
N ASN A 104 0.66 -17.44 9.31
CA ASN A 104 0.42 -18.88 9.15
C ASN A 104 -0.57 -19.23 8.03
N ASN A 105 -1.19 -18.24 7.40
CA ASN A 105 -2.19 -18.44 6.34
C ASN A 105 -1.80 -17.64 5.07
N PRO A 106 -0.76 -18.08 4.33
CA PRO A 106 -0.23 -17.37 3.17
C PRO A 106 -1.14 -17.41 1.94
#